data_AF-A0A945A9W7-F1
#
_entry.id   AF-A0A945A9W7-F1
#
_cell.length_a   1.000
_cell.length_b   1.000
_cell.length_c   1.000
_cell.angle_alpha   90.00
_cell.angle_beta   90.00
_cell.angle_gamma   90.00
#
_symmetry.space_group_name_H-M   'P 1'
#
loop_
_entity.id
_entity.type
_entity.pdbx_description
1 polymer ?
#
loop_
_entity_poly.entity_id
_entity_poly.type
_entity_poly.pdbx_seq_one_letter_code
_entity_poly.pdbx_strand_id
1 'polypeptide(L)' 'QDTVFLIASITNGHGGATGTVAWMDPESGLSFVLLTNQADAATVLRPRLSNVIASAVM' A
#
# COMPACT_ATOMS: atom_id res chain seq x y z
N GLN A 1 0.26 -16.26 -6.29
CA GLN A 1 -1.06 -15.84 -5.80
C GLN A 1 -1.26 -14.44 -6.34
N ASP A 2 -2.30 -14.24 -7.16
CA ASP A 2 -2.59 -12.94 -7.74
C ASP A 2 -3.11 -12.01 -6.65
N THR A 3 -2.29 -11.06 -6.26
CA THR A 3 -2.61 -10.09 -5.21
C THR A 3 -3.51 -9.00 -5.78
N VAL A 4 -4.78 -8.99 -5.38
CA VAL A 4 -5.75 -7.96 -5.79
C VAL A 4 -5.50 -6.66 -5.01
N PHE A 5 -5.42 -5.54 -5.73
CA PHE A 5 -5.37 -4.20 -5.18
C PHE A 5 -6.69 -3.47 -5.49
N LEU A 6 -7.25 -2.78 -4.50
CA LEU A 6 -8.44 -1.92 -4.65
C LEU A 6 -8.09 -0.48 -5.05
N ILE A 7 -6.82 -0.12 -5.11
CA ILE A 7 -6.31 1.19 -5.52
C ILE A 7 -6.21 1.30 -7.05
N ALA A 8 -6.29 2.51 -7.60
CA ALA A 8 -6.26 2.72 -9.05
C ALA A 8 -4.93 2.31 -9.69
N SER A 9 -4.94 1.97 -10.98
CA SER A 9 -3.73 1.61 -11.72
C SER A 9 -2.71 2.74 -11.80
N ILE A 10 -3.16 4.00 -11.66
CA ILE A 10 -2.30 5.18 -11.65
C ILE A 10 -1.67 5.47 -10.28
N THR A 11 -2.00 4.68 -9.25
CA THR A 11 -1.33 4.76 -7.95
C THR A 11 0.17 4.53 -8.13
N ASN A 12 0.97 5.45 -7.61
CA ASN A 12 2.42 5.37 -7.68
C ASN A 12 3.04 5.39 -6.28
N GLY A 13 4.16 4.69 -6.12
CA GLY A 13 4.83 4.59 -4.82
C GLY A 13 6.12 3.77 -4.86
N HIS A 14 6.78 3.70 -3.71
CA HIS A 14 8.04 2.98 -3.55
C HIS A 14 8.07 2.22 -2.22
N GLY A 15 8.75 1.08 -2.22
CA GLY A 15 9.08 0.34 -1.00
C GLY A 15 10.56 0.46 -0.69
N GLY A 16 10.92 0.57 0.58
CA GLY A 16 12.31 0.51 1.04
C GLY A 16 12.72 -0.90 1.43
N ALA A 17 14.02 -1.18 1.36
CA ALA A 17 14.61 -2.48 1.70
C ALA A 17 14.32 -2.93 3.15
N THR A 18 13.99 -1.99 4.04
CA THR A 18 13.71 -2.25 5.45
C THR A 18 12.22 -2.42 5.76
N GLY A 19 11.41 -2.74 4.76
CA GLY A 19 9.97 -2.98 4.92
C GLY A 19 9.12 -1.72 4.96
N THR A 20 9.67 -0.56 4.59
CA THR A 20 8.89 0.67 4.44
C THR A 20 8.15 0.68 3.11
N VAL A 21 6.96 1.29 3.07
CA VAL A 21 6.21 1.51 1.83
C VAL A 21 5.57 2.87 1.89
N ALA A 22 5.64 3.63 0.80
CA ALA A 22 4.85 4.83 0.61
C ALA A 22 4.22 4.83 -0.78
N TRP A 23 2.93 5.15 -0.87
CA TRP A 23 2.25 5.34 -2.15
C TRP A 23 1.17 6.42 -2.04
N MET A 24 0.79 6.97 -3.19
CA MET A 24 -0.29 7.93 -3.33
C MET A 24 -1.22 7.48 -4.45
N ASP A 25 -2.52 7.45 -4.16
CA ASP A 25 -3.56 7.18 -5.14
C ASP A 25 -4.29 8.48 -5.49
N PRO A 26 -4.00 9.09 -6.66
CA PRO A 26 -4.56 10.40 -7.01
C PRO A 26 -6.06 10.36 -7.33
N GLU A 27 -6.65 9.20 -7.67
CA GLU A 27 -8.10 9.11 -7.92
C GLU A 27 -8.92 9.24 -6.64
N SER A 28 -8.50 8.53 -5.59
CA SER A 28 -9.16 8.62 -4.27
C SER A 28 -8.63 9.76 -3.39
N GLY A 29 -7.55 10.43 -3.80
CA GLY A 29 -6.84 11.42 -2.98
C GLY A 29 -6.14 10.82 -1.76
N LEU A 30 -5.95 9.49 -1.72
CA LEU A 30 -5.29 8.81 -0.61
C LEU A 30 -3.77 8.94 -0.69
N SER A 31 -3.16 9.11 0.48
CA SER A 31 -1.72 8.92 0.69
C SER A 31 -1.50 7.94 1.83
N PHE A 32 -0.58 7.00 1.64
CA PHE A 32 -0.31 5.94 2.61
C PHE A 32 1.18 5.80 2.88
N VAL A 33 1.50 5.56 4.15
CA VAL A 33 2.85 5.21 4.59
C VAL A 33 2.77 4.02 5.56
N LEU A 34 3.52 2.96 5.26
CA LEU A 34 3.82 1.85 6.16
C LEU A 34 5.25 1.99 6.68
N LEU A 35 5.37 2.08 8.00
CA LEU A 35 6.63 1.94 8.72
C LEU A 35 6.52 0.72 9.62
N THR A 36 7.50 -0.18 9.53
CA THR A 36 7.57 -1.38 10.35
C THR A 36 9.02 -1.71 10.69
N ASN A 37 9.21 -2.37 11.84
CA ASN A 37 10.51 -2.88 12.27
C ASN A 37 10.77 -4.31 11.74
N GLN A 38 9.86 -4.86 10.94
CA GLN A 38 9.99 -6.18 10.31
C GLN A 38 10.13 -6.01 8.80
N ALA A 39 11.36 -6.13 8.29
CA ALA A 39 11.68 -5.85 6.89
C ALA A 39 10.84 -6.69 5.90
N ASP A 40 10.63 -7.98 6.20
CA ASP A 40 9.92 -8.89 5.30
C ASP A 40 8.39 -8.71 5.34
N ALA A 41 7.86 -8.08 6.40
CA ALA A 41 6.42 -7.97 6.61
C ALA A 41 5.72 -7.13 5.53
N ALA A 42 6.43 -6.18 4.90
CA ALA A 42 5.88 -5.31 3.88
C ALA A 42 5.31 -6.08 2.68
N THR A 43 5.91 -7.21 2.31
CA THR A 43 5.46 -8.04 1.19
C THR A 43 4.04 -8.57 1.40
N VAL A 44 3.70 -8.93 2.65
CA VAL A 44 2.39 -9.44 3.04
C VAL A 44 1.44 -8.31 3.45
N LEU A 45 1.94 -7.30 4.15
CA LEU A 45 1.14 -6.22 4.71
C LEU A 45 0.72 -5.20 3.66
N ARG A 46 1.58 -4.85 2.70
CA ARG A 46 1.29 -3.83 1.68
C ARG A 46 -0.06 -4.04 1.00
N PRO A 47 -0.36 -5.20 0.37
CA PRO A 47 -1.65 -5.36 -0.32
C PRO A 47 -2.84 -5.40 0.63
N ARG A 48 -2.69 -5.99 1.82
CA ARG A 48 -3.77 -6.05 2.81
C ARG A 48 -4.13 -4.68 3.34
N LEU A 49 -3.13 -3.91 3.75
CA LEU A 49 -3.31 -2.57 4.29
C LEU A 49 -3.77 -1.58 3.21
N SER A 50 -3.26 -1.71 1.98
CA SER A 50 -3.77 -0.94 0.84
C SER A 50 -5.27 -1.16 0.64
N ASN A 51 -5.74 -2.40 0.68
CA ASN A 51 -7.17 -2.70 0.49
C ASN A 51 -8.02 -2.23 1.67
N VAL A 52 -7.55 -2.42 2.92
CA VAL A 52 -8.26 -1.93 4.11
C VAL A 52 -8.45 -0.41 4.05
N ILE A 53 -7.40 0.33 3.69
CA ILE A 53 -7.46 1.80 3.64
C ILE A 53 -8.33 2.29 2.47
N ALA A 54 -8.17 1.71 1.28
CA ALA A 54 -9.02 2.02 0.14
C ALA A 54 -10.50 1.79 0.45
N SER A 55 -10.83 0.69 1.16
CA SER A 55 -12.22 0.37 1.53
C SER A 55 -12.87 1.34 2.51
N ALA A 56 -12.08 2.18 3.19
CA ALA A 56 -12.61 3.16 4.14
C ALA A 56 -13.08 4.46 3.47
N VAL A 57 -12.72 4.69 2.21
CA VAL A 57 -13.04 5.92 1.45
C VAL A 57 -13.84 5.68 0.17
N MET A 58 -14.02 4.41 -0.23
CA MET A 58 -14.84 4.01 -1.38
C MET A 58 -16.27 3.66 -0.98
#